data_AF-A0A2N0S9B8-F1
#
_entry.id   AF-A0A2N0S9B8-F1
#
_cell.length_a   1.000
_cell.length_b   1.000
_cell.length_c   1.000
_cell.angle_alpha   90.00
_cell.angle_beta   90.00
_cell.angle_gamma   90.00
#
_symmetry.space_group_name_H-M   'P 1'
#
loop_
_entity.id
_entity.type
_entity.pdbx_description
1 polymer ?
#
loop_
_entity_poly.entity_id
_entity_poly.type
_entity_poly.pdbx_seq_one_letter_code
_entity_poly.pdbx_strand_id
1 'polypeptide(L)' 'METFAPTRIIEWIPYNNFRNIKYLTEDTSEIYTAKWTDGPYDKWDSKKQQLKRFGMLRV' A
#
# COMPACT_ATOMS: atom_id res chain seq x y z
N MET A 1 6.08 0.34 17.35
CA MET A 1 4.63 0.51 17.56
C MET A 1 3.97 -0.83 17.34
N GLU A 2 3.48 -1.46 18.39
CA GLU A 2 2.65 -2.67 18.26
C GLU A 2 1.23 -2.24 17.87
N THR A 3 0.59 -2.94 16.93
CA THR A 3 -0.79 -2.67 16.53
C THR A 3 -1.54 -3.97 16.27
N PHE A 4 -2.79 -4.01 16.72
CA PHE A 4 -3.72 -5.10 16.44
C PHE A 4 -4.42 -4.94 15.08
N ALA A 5 -4.23 -3.80 14.41
CA ALA A 5 -4.77 -3.53 13.07
C ALA A 5 -3.70 -2.91 12.14
N PRO A 6 -2.72 -3.71 11.67
CA PRO A 6 -1.67 -3.26 10.75
C PRO A 6 -2.21 -2.57 9.49
N THR A 7 -3.31 -3.08 8.93
CA THR A 7 -3.95 -2.55 7.71
C THR A 7 -4.62 -1.18 7.90
N ARG A 8 -4.73 -0.68 9.14
CA ARG A 8 -5.34 0.63 9.46
C ARG A 8 -4.31 1.71 9.80
N ILE A 9 -3.03 1.43 9.61
CA ILE A 9 -1.98 2.44 9.79
C ILE A 9 -2.06 3.44 8.64
N ILE A 10 -2.14 4.73 8.96
CA ILE A 10 -2.00 5.81 7.98
C ILE A 10 -0.54 5.87 7.56
N GLU A 11 -0.28 5.74 6.26
CA GLU A 11 1.07 5.79 5.71
C GLU A 11 1.17 6.68 4.47
N TRP A 12 2.31 7.35 4.32
CA TRP A 12 2.68 8.07 3.11
C TRP A 12 3.45 7.13 2.18
N ILE A 13 2.98 6.96 0.94
CA ILE A 13 3.58 6.05 -0.03
C ILE A 13 4.33 6.87 -1.08
N PRO A 14 5.65 6.69 -1.24
CA PRO A 14 6.40 7.32 -2.31
C PRO A 14 5.85 6.90 -3.67
N TYR A 15 5.69 7.87 -4.59
CA TYR A 15 5.14 7.60 -5.93
C TYR A 15 5.89 6.50 -6.69
N ASN A 16 7.21 6.40 -6.49
CA ASN A 16 8.07 5.39 -7.13
C ASN A 16 7.77 3.94 -6.73
N ASN A 17 6.97 3.72 -5.68
CA ASN A 17 6.49 2.39 -5.27
C ASN A 17 5.29 1.92 -6.09
N PHE A 18 4.73 2.78 -6.94
CA PHE A 18 3.70 2.43 -7.89
C PHE A 18 4.32 2.10 -9.26
N ARG A 19 3.86 1.00 -9.86
CA ARG A 19 4.29 0.49 -11.17
C ARG A 19 3.06 0.29 -12.04
N ASN A 20 3.26 0.22 -13.35
CA ASN A 20 2.19 -0.03 -14.33
C ASN A 20 0.99 0.90 -14.13
N ILE A 21 1.26 2.20 -13.94
CA ILE A 21 0.25 3.22 -13.77
C ILE A 21 -0.49 3.39 -15.09
N LYS A 22 -1.82 3.26 -15.06
CA LYS A 22 -2.68 3.29 -16.24
C LYS A 22 -3.91 4.14 -15.96
N TYR A 23 -4.23 5.01 -16.89
CA TYR A 23 -5.48 5.76 -16.87
C TYR A 23 -6.68 4.80 -16.84
N LEU A 24 -7.67 5.12 -16.01
CA LEU A 24 -8.92 4.37 -15.87
C LEU A 24 -10.08 5.15 -16.48
N THR A 25 -10.34 6.35 -15.96
CA THR A 25 -11.44 7.23 -16.37
C THR A 25 -11.22 8.62 -15.80
N GLU A 26 -11.99 9.58 -16.26
CA GLU A 26 -12.09 10.92 -15.70
C GLU A 26 -13.56 11.20 -15.43
N ASP A 27 -13.88 11.72 -14.25
CA ASP A 27 -15.22 12.25 -13.94
C ASP A 27 -15.15 13.72 -13.51
N THR A 28 -14.37 13.98 -12.47
CA THR A 28 -14.11 15.23 -11.79
C THR A 28 -12.61 15.42 -11.60
N SER A 29 -11.86 14.30 -11.62
CA SER A 29 -10.41 14.22 -11.71
C SER A 29 -10.02 12.97 -12.49
N GLU A 30 -8.79 12.94 -12.97
CA GLU A 30 -8.24 11.77 -13.66
C GLU A 30 -7.99 10.64 -12.64
N ILE A 31 -8.64 9.50 -12.86
CA ILE A 31 -8.49 8.29 -12.05
C ILE A 31 -7.51 7.35 -12.76
N TYR A 32 -6.53 6.85 -12.01
CA TYR A 32 -5.53 5.90 -12.48
C TYR A 32 -5.56 4.63 -11.63
N THR A 33 -5.20 3.50 -12.24
CA THR A 33 -4.88 2.26 -11.52
C THR A 33 -3.37 2.03 -11.55
N ALA A 34 -2.84 1.36 -10.53
CA ALA A 34 -1.43 1.03 -10.45
C ALA A 34 -1.21 -0.32 -9.74
N LYS A 35 0.04 -0.80 -9.77
CA LYS A 35 0.51 -1.85 -8.88
C LYS A 35 1.40 -1.22 -7.82
N TRP A 36 1.02 -1.33 -6.57
CA TRP A 36 1.87 -0.99 -5.43
C TRP A 36 2.79 -2.16 -5.11
N THR A 37 4.11 -1.97 -5.20
CA THR A 37 5.09 -3.07 -5.08
C THR A 37 5.08 -3.75 -3.72
N ASP A 38 4.95 -2.96 -2.66
CA ASP A 38 5.12 -3.48 -1.29
C ASP A 38 3.77 -3.77 -0.64
N GLY A 39 2.70 -3.11 -1.09
CA GLY A 39 1.37 -3.23 -0.50
C GLY A 39 1.28 -2.64 0.91
N PRO A 40 0.06 -2.67 1.50
CA PRO A 40 -0.16 -2.17 2.84
C PRO A 40 0.50 -3.07 3.88
N TYR A 41 0.64 -2.56 5.10
CA TYR A 41 0.97 -3.41 6.24
C TYR A 41 -0.13 -4.46 6.48
N ASP A 42 0.30 -5.70 6.70
CA ASP A 42 -0.57 -6.86 6.84
C ASP A 42 -0.54 -7.41 8.28
N LYS A 43 0.67 -7.57 8.83
CA LYS A 43 0.88 -8.21 10.15
C LYS A 43 2.02 -7.60 10.95
N TRP A 44 1.89 -7.62 12.26
CA TRP A 44 2.99 -7.38 13.19
C TRP A 44 3.75 -8.68 13.45
N ASP A 45 5.07 -8.66 13.25
CA ASP A 45 5.97 -9.75 13.65
C ASP A 45 6.56 -9.43 15.02
N SER A 46 6.03 -10.04 16.08
CA SER A 46 6.45 -9.79 17.46
C SER A 46 7.88 -10.25 17.75
N LYS A 47 8.39 -11.26 17.04
CA LYS A 47 9.77 -11.76 17.22
C LYS A 47 10.78 -10.78 16.66
N LYS A 48 10.48 -10.20 15.49
CA LYS A 48 11.34 -9.22 14.82
C LYS A 48 11.02 -7.77 15.18
N GLN A 49 9.96 -7.56 15.96
CA GLN A 49 9.40 -6.24 16.31
C GLN A 49 9.24 -5.32 15.09
N GLN A 50 8.68 -5.84 14.01
CA GLN A 50 8.48 -5.10 12.76
C GLN A 50 7.15 -5.44 12.07
N LEU A 51 6.65 -4.48 11.29
CA LEU A 51 5.49 -4.72 10.43
C LEU A 51 5.93 -5.43 9.16
N LYS A 52 5.17 -6.43 8.75
CA LYS A 52 5.29 -7.08 7.44
C LYS A 52 4.23 -6.52 6.52
N ARG A 53 4.62 -6.29 5.27
CA ARG A 53 3.74 -5.83 4.22
C ARG A 53 3.14 -7.01 3.46
N PHE A 54 1.98 -6.77 2.85
CA PHE A 54 1.26 -7.75 2.06
C PHE A 54 2.03 -8.20 0.81
N GLY A 55 2.85 -7.30 0.25
CA GLY A 55 3.47 -7.47 -1.06
C GLY A 55 2.64 -6.84 -2.17
N MET A 56 2.97 -7.19 -3.41
CA MET A 56 2.41 -6.51 -4.58
C MET A 56 0.87 -6.55 -4.61
N LEU A 57 0.24 -5.38 -4.68
CA LEU A 57 -1.20 -5.20 -4.73
C LEU A 57 -1.60 -4.27 -5.88
N ARG A 58 -2.70 -4.56 -6.57
CA ARG A 58 -3.30 -3.62 -7.52
C ARG A 58 -4.14 -2.59 -6.76
N VAL A 59 -3.92 -1.32 -7.04
CA VAL A 59 -4.62 -0.16 -6.46
C VAL A 59 -5.27 0.67 -7.55
#